data_AF-A0A7J6R9K8-F1
#
_entry.id   AF-A0A7J6R9K8-F1
#
_cell.length_a   1.000
_cell.length_b   1.000
_cell.length_c   1.000
_cell.angle_alpha   90.00
_cell.angle_beta   90.00
_cell.angle_gamma   90.00
#
_symmetry.space_group_name_H-M   'P 1'
#
loop_
_entity.id
_entity.type
_entity.pdbx_description
1 polymer ?
#
loop_
_entity_poly.entity_id
_entity_poly.type
_entity_poly.pdbx_seq_one_letter_code
_entity_poly.pdbx_strand_id
1 'polypeptide(L)'
;FDVGPGVAPNTHKRCLRNLKASGKDVGPTLLGEVGIPWCGDYGSTDRAMNDTMEAVESSDLQAVTVWNYVPYNTKEMQDGWNKEDLSIFTSEPNPRADSNGGPHLRMPSVVRPYAFKLAGKLVSARFDGLHDDKCFIMRFEQDPAAKTNRSEIFVPLGVHYPRGVDVEVSDGSYELDKARQTLTFSHDPQVLSHWLCIRHRPCMDNAPSSRMPASKLFASSPLLEARA
;
A
#
# COMPACT_ATOMS: atom_id res chain seq x y z
N PHE A 1 16.01 20.99 -16.90
CA PHE A 1 14.57 20.91 -16.68
C PHE A 1 14.16 19.48 -16.89
N ASP A 2 13.66 18.82 -15.86
CA ASP A 2 13.06 17.50 -16.03
C ASP A 2 11.71 17.68 -16.74
N VAL A 3 11.60 17.11 -17.94
CA VAL A 3 10.39 17.09 -18.75
C VAL A 3 10.10 15.64 -19.13
N GLY A 4 8.84 15.21 -19.07
CA GLY A 4 8.44 13.84 -19.39
C GLY A 4 7.37 13.26 -18.44
N PRO A 5 6.89 12.04 -18.73
CA PRO A 5 5.78 11.42 -17.98
C PRO A 5 6.11 11.12 -16.52
N GLY A 6 7.39 11.00 -16.16
CA GLY A 6 7.84 10.71 -14.79
C GLY A 6 7.98 11.93 -13.87
N VAL A 7 7.85 13.16 -14.38
CA VAL A 7 8.20 14.37 -13.62
C VAL A 7 7.31 14.55 -12.40
N ALA A 8 5.99 14.42 -12.57
CA ALA A 8 5.02 14.54 -11.48
C ALA A 8 5.24 13.48 -10.38
N PRO A 9 5.27 12.17 -10.66
CA PRO A 9 5.49 11.17 -9.62
C PRO A 9 6.87 11.30 -8.96
N ASN A 10 7.93 11.61 -9.73
CA ASN A 10 9.26 11.79 -9.15
C ASN A 10 9.35 13.01 -8.23
N THR A 11 8.69 14.11 -8.61
CA THR A 11 8.62 15.32 -7.78
C THR A 11 7.85 15.04 -6.50
N HIS A 12 6.70 14.36 -6.59
CA HIS A 12 5.90 14.00 -5.43
C HIS A 12 6.69 13.12 -4.43
N LYS A 13 7.32 12.05 -4.92
CA LYS A 13 8.20 11.16 -4.16
C LYS A 13 9.33 11.94 -3.46
N ARG A 14 9.97 12.86 -4.17
CA ARG A 14 11.03 13.71 -3.63
C ARG A 14 10.52 14.64 -2.51
N CYS A 15 9.38 15.28 -2.70
CA CYS A 15 8.80 16.17 -1.69
C CYS A 15 8.49 15.44 -0.37
N LEU A 16 7.87 14.26 -0.44
CA LEU A 16 7.55 13.48 0.76
C LEU A 16 8.80 12.95 1.47
N ARG A 17 9.84 12.57 0.72
CA ARG A 17 11.14 12.22 1.32
C ARG A 17 11.78 13.38 2.06
N ASN A 18 11.70 14.59 1.51
CA ASN A 18 12.20 15.79 2.18
C ASN A 18 11.42 16.08 3.48
N LEU A 19 10.09 15.90 3.46
CA LEU A 19 9.24 16.01 4.65
C LEU A 19 9.63 14.97 5.72
N LYS A 20 9.84 13.71 5.33
CA LYS A 20 10.31 12.67 6.26
C LYS A 20 11.69 13.02 6.85
N ALA A 21 12.59 13.55 6.02
CA ALA A 21 13.94 13.92 6.45
C ALA A 21 13.92 15.08 7.45
N SER A 22 13.09 16.11 7.23
CA SER A 22 13.00 17.25 8.15
C SER A 22 12.43 16.89 9.52
N GLY A 23 11.64 15.83 9.62
CA GLY A 23 11.12 15.33 10.90
C GLY A 23 12.15 14.62 11.77
N LYS A 24 13.30 14.19 11.24
CA LYS A 24 14.28 13.35 11.98
C LYS A 24 14.79 13.99 13.27
N ASP A 25 14.92 15.31 13.29
CA ASP A 25 15.44 16.05 14.45
C ASP A 25 14.33 16.46 15.44
N VAL A 26 13.05 16.25 15.09
CA VAL A 26 11.88 16.71 15.85
C VAL A 26 11.09 15.54 16.43
N GLY A 27 11.03 14.41 15.74
CA GLY A 27 10.35 13.20 16.21
C GLY A 27 9.59 12.44 15.11
N PRO A 28 8.66 11.54 15.49
CA PRO A 28 7.82 10.84 14.53
C PRO A 28 7.06 11.80 13.61
N THR A 29 7.02 11.48 12.32
CA THR A 29 6.33 12.28 11.30
C THR A 29 5.06 11.57 10.87
N LEU A 30 3.93 12.27 10.97
CA LEU A 30 2.64 11.87 10.43
C LEU A 30 2.29 12.81 9.28
N LEU A 31 1.93 12.25 8.13
CA LEU A 31 1.34 13.04 7.06
C LEU A 31 -0.15 13.26 7.37
N GLY A 32 -0.47 14.45 7.87
CA GLY A 32 -1.78 14.76 8.44
C GLY A 32 -2.94 14.71 7.45
N GLU A 33 -2.67 14.95 6.16
CA GLU A 33 -3.67 14.90 5.10
C GLU A 33 -3.04 14.50 3.76
N VAL A 34 -3.70 13.60 3.05
CA VAL A 34 -3.53 13.35 1.61
C VAL A 34 -4.90 13.08 0.99
N GLY A 35 -5.08 13.40 -0.29
CA GLY A 35 -6.35 13.16 -0.95
C GLY A 35 -6.28 13.47 -2.44
N ILE A 36 -7.27 12.97 -3.18
CA ILE A 36 -7.45 13.26 -4.60
C ILE A 36 -8.89 13.70 -4.81
N PRO A 37 -9.12 14.87 -5.42
CA PRO A 37 -10.47 15.29 -5.76
C PRO A 37 -11.04 14.39 -6.84
N TRP A 38 -12.32 14.04 -6.69
CA TRP A 38 -13.08 13.32 -7.68
C TRP A 38 -13.08 14.07 -9.00
N CYS A 39 -12.59 13.42 -10.06
CA CYS A 39 -12.48 14.04 -11.38
C CYS A 39 -13.60 13.62 -12.37
N GLY A 40 -14.62 12.92 -11.89
CA GLY A 40 -15.69 12.38 -12.73
C GLY A 40 -15.40 11.03 -13.37
N ASP A 41 -14.18 10.49 -13.22
CA ASP A 41 -13.79 9.18 -13.72
C ASP A 41 -13.12 8.33 -12.63
N TYR A 42 -13.65 7.13 -12.40
CA TYR A 42 -13.13 6.22 -11.39
C TYR A 42 -11.70 5.78 -11.67
N GLY A 43 -11.38 5.46 -12.93
CA GLY A 43 -10.06 4.96 -13.29
C GLY A 43 -8.98 6.03 -13.08
N SER A 44 -9.27 7.26 -13.48
CA SER A 44 -8.34 8.39 -13.37
C SER A 44 -8.18 8.85 -11.92
N THR A 45 -9.27 8.91 -11.15
CA THR A 45 -9.20 9.26 -9.72
C THR A 45 -8.41 8.21 -8.94
N ASP A 46 -8.67 6.91 -9.19
CA ASP A 46 -7.96 5.82 -8.51
C ASP A 46 -6.47 5.74 -8.90
N ARG A 47 -6.11 6.01 -10.18
CA ARG A 47 -4.71 6.13 -10.60
C ARG A 47 -3.98 7.26 -9.89
N ALA A 48 -4.60 8.43 -9.79
CA ALA A 48 -4.01 9.57 -9.08
C ALA A 48 -3.86 9.27 -7.57
N MET A 49 -4.80 8.53 -6.98
CA MET A 49 -4.69 8.07 -5.59
C MET A 49 -3.56 7.05 -5.45
N ASN A 50 -3.45 6.09 -6.37
CA ASN A 50 -2.34 5.13 -6.39
C ASN A 50 -0.98 5.84 -6.43
N ASP A 51 -0.80 6.82 -7.33
CA ASP A 51 0.44 7.59 -7.44
C ASP A 51 0.79 8.32 -6.13
N THR A 52 -0.22 8.80 -5.40
CA THR A 52 -0.06 9.45 -4.10
C THR A 52 0.36 8.45 -3.03
N MET A 53 -0.30 7.29 -2.95
CA MET A 53 0.02 6.25 -1.98
C MET A 53 1.39 5.62 -2.25
N GLU A 54 1.76 5.39 -3.52
CA GLU A 54 3.11 4.98 -3.89
C GLU A 54 4.17 6.01 -3.46
N ALA A 55 3.84 7.31 -3.53
CA ALA A 55 4.75 8.34 -3.07
C ALA A 55 4.97 8.26 -1.56
N VAL A 56 3.89 8.07 -0.78
CA VAL A 56 3.96 7.85 0.67
C VAL A 56 4.79 6.62 1.00
N GLU A 57 4.49 5.47 0.39
CA GLU A 57 5.22 4.21 0.58
C GLU A 57 6.72 4.37 0.31
N SER A 58 7.08 5.08 -0.76
CA SER A 58 8.48 5.30 -1.17
C SER A 58 9.26 6.32 -0.32
N SER A 59 8.60 6.93 0.67
CA SER A 59 9.13 8.03 1.49
C SER A 59 9.40 7.66 2.95
N ASP A 60 9.25 6.38 3.33
CA ASP A 60 9.36 5.89 4.72
C ASP A 60 8.43 6.59 5.73
N LEU A 61 7.37 7.23 5.24
CA LEU A 61 6.28 7.76 6.05
C LEU A 61 5.37 6.59 6.44
N GLN A 62 5.46 6.18 7.70
CA GLN A 62 4.71 5.03 8.25
C GLN A 62 3.29 5.40 8.68
N ALA A 63 2.98 6.69 8.77
CA ALA A 63 1.67 7.17 9.20
C ALA A 63 1.18 8.27 8.24
N VAL A 64 -0.02 8.07 7.72
CA VAL A 64 -0.72 8.98 6.82
C VAL A 64 -2.21 8.96 7.15
N THR A 65 -2.83 10.13 7.07
CA THR A 65 -4.29 10.26 7.18
C THR A 65 -4.84 10.72 5.83
N VAL A 66 -5.86 10.01 5.33
CA VAL A 66 -6.50 10.34 4.07
C VAL A 66 -7.68 11.27 4.32
N TRP A 67 -7.67 12.41 3.63
CA TRP A 67 -8.78 13.34 3.54
C TRP A 67 -9.60 13.03 2.27
N ASN A 68 -10.82 12.51 2.37
CA ASN A 68 -11.53 12.16 3.60
C ASN A 68 -12.45 10.94 3.42
N TYR A 69 -13.21 10.63 4.47
CA TYR A 69 -14.29 9.64 4.43
C TYR A 69 -15.60 10.33 4.81
N VAL A 70 -16.50 10.47 3.84
CA VAL A 70 -17.84 11.02 4.05
C VAL A 70 -18.86 9.95 3.67
N PRO A 71 -19.54 9.32 4.65
CA PRO A 71 -20.40 8.16 4.41
C PRO A 71 -21.68 8.49 3.62
N TYR A 72 -22.05 9.76 3.54
CA TYR A 72 -23.21 10.28 2.80
C TYR A 72 -22.80 11.04 1.52
N ASN A 73 -21.56 10.88 1.07
CA ASN A 73 -21.09 11.53 -0.15
C ASN A 73 -21.89 11.06 -1.36
N THR A 74 -22.37 12.01 -2.16
CA THR A 74 -23.06 11.78 -3.43
C THR A 74 -22.57 12.81 -4.43
N LYS A 75 -22.79 12.59 -5.73
CA LYS A 75 -22.49 13.58 -6.76
C LYS A 75 -23.09 14.96 -6.48
N GLU A 76 -24.29 15.02 -5.90
CA GLU A 76 -24.99 16.28 -5.62
C GLU A 76 -24.50 16.95 -4.34
N MET A 77 -24.40 16.19 -3.25
CA MET A 77 -24.08 16.74 -1.92
C MET A 77 -22.59 16.83 -1.64
N GLN A 78 -21.77 15.99 -2.29
CA GLN A 78 -20.32 15.90 -2.10
C GLN A 78 -19.97 15.75 -0.61
N ASP A 79 -19.18 16.63 -0.01
CA ASP A 79 -18.90 16.62 1.42
C ASP A 79 -19.99 17.30 2.29
N GLY A 80 -20.92 18.02 1.66
CA GLY A 80 -22.00 18.76 2.33
C GLY A 80 -21.56 20.02 3.07
N TRP A 81 -20.30 20.45 2.93
CA TRP A 81 -19.73 21.58 3.67
C TRP A 81 -19.28 22.72 2.76
N ASN A 82 -18.34 22.44 1.86
CA ASN A 82 -17.77 23.45 0.96
C ASN A 82 -17.80 23.05 -0.52
N LYS A 83 -18.45 21.92 -0.84
CA LYS A 83 -18.52 21.35 -2.20
C LYS A 83 -17.18 20.75 -2.68
N GLU A 84 -16.33 20.33 -1.76
CA GLU A 84 -15.20 19.48 -2.10
C GLU A 84 -15.66 18.03 -2.23
N ASP A 85 -15.23 17.37 -3.31
CA ASP A 85 -15.53 15.96 -3.53
C ASP A 85 -14.26 15.12 -3.35
N LEU A 86 -13.80 15.02 -2.09
CA LEU A 86 -12.55 14.34 -1.71
C LEU A 86 -12.76 12.96 -1.08
N SER A 87 -14.01 12.54 -0.88
CA SER A 87 -14.30 11.31 -0.14
C SER A 87 -13.80 10.07 -0.88
N ILE A 88 -13.13 9.16 -0.17
CA ILE A 88 -12.76 7.85 -0.73
C ILE A 88 -13.98 6.98 -1.03
N PHE A 89 -15.15 7.36 -0.52
CA PHE A 89 -16.39 6.60 -0.53
C PHE A 89 -17.53 7.42 -1.17
N THR A 90 -18.51 6.74 -1.76
CA THR A 90 -19.80 7.33 -2.17
C THR A 90 -20.96 6.42 -1.76
N SER A 91 -22.08 7.05 -1.42
CA SER A 91 -23.36 6.38 -1.17
C SER A 91 -24.11 6.06 -2.46
N GLU A 92 -23.64 6.55 -3.61
CA GLU A 92 -24.26 6.27 -4.89
C GLU A 92 -24.14 4.78 -5.26
N PRO A 93 -25.10 4.24 -6.03
CA PRO A 93 -24.99 2.88 -6.55
C PRO A 93 -23.69 2.68 -7.32
N ASN A 94 -23.01 1.57 -7.02
CA ASN A 94 -21.82 1.22 -7.76
C ASN A 94 -22.14 0.84 -9.21
N PRO A 95 -21.54 1.50 -10.21
CA PRO A 95 -21.67 1.08 -11.60
C PRO A 95 -20.83 -0.18 -11.92
N ARG A 96 -19.94 -0.61 -11.01
CA ARG A 96 -19.13 -1.82 -11.15
C ARG A 96 -19.85 -3.03 -10.56
N ALA A 97 -19.64 -4.19 -11.16
CA ALA A 97 -20.25 -5.46 -10.74
C ALA A 97 -19.69 -6.03 -9.41
N ASP A 98 -18.77 -5.33 -8.76
CA ASP A 98 -18.07 -5.78 -7.55
C ASP A 98 -18.74 -5.33 -6.23
N SER A 99 -19.83 -4.57 -6.29
CA SER A 99 -20.72 -4.37 -5.14
C SER A 99 -22.17 -4.74 -5.48
N ASN A 100 -22.99 -4.98 -4.47
CA ASN A 100 -24.41 -5.33 -4.60
C ASN A 100 -25.28 -4.17 -5.13
N GLY A 101 -24.76 -3.28 -5.99
CA GLY A 101 -25.43 -2.08 -6.48
C GLY A 101 -25.62 -0.99 -5.41
N GLY A 102 -24.94 -1.12 -4.27
CA GLY A 102 -24.99 -0.17 -3.15
C GLY A 102 -23.73 0.68 -3.03
N PRO A 103 -23.60 1.42 -1.90
CA PRO A 103 -22.45 2.27 -1.62
C PRO A 103 -21.11 1.55 -1.76
N HIS A 104 -20.09 2.27 -2.23
CA HIS A 104 -18.80 1.66 -2.57
C HIS A 104 -17.60 2.59 -2.37
N LEU A 105 -16.44 1.96 -2.31
CA LEU A 105 -15.14 2.63 -2.34
C LEU A 105 -14.86 3.11 -3.77
N ARG A 106 -14.65 4.41 -3.94
CA ARG A 106 -14.36 5.03 -5.24
C ARG A 106 -12.91 4.86 -5.67
N MET A 107 -12.01 4.78 -4.68
CA MET A 107 -10.56 4.72 -4.87
C MET A 107 -9.96 3.52 -4.14
N PRO A 108 -10.12 2.27 -4.65
CA PRO A 108 -9.55 1.07 -4.05
C PRO A 108 -8.06 1.15 -3.71
N SER A 109 -7.30 1.97 -4.45
CA SER A 109 -5.88 2.19 -4.23
C SER A 109 -5.55 2.85 -2.89
N VAL A 110 -6.51 3.46 -2.20
CA VAL A 110 -6.29 3.96 -0.84
C VAL A 110 -6.09 2.84 0.19
N VAL A 111 -6.70 1.67 -0.05
CA VAL A 111 -6.59 0.51 0.84
C VAL A 111 -5.35 -0.27 0.44
N ARG A 112 -4.36 -0.30 1.31
CA ARG A 112 -3.01 -0.83 1.01
C ARG A 112 -2.62 -1.88 2.05
N PRO A 113 -1.84 -2.92 1.69
CA PRO A 113 -1.17 -3.73 2.70
C PRO A 113 -0.14 -2.88 3.45
N TYR A 114 -0.06 -3.03 4.78
CA TYR A 114 0.93 -2.33 5.59
C TYR A 114 1.17 -3.07 6.92
N ALA A 115 2.38 -2.93 7.47
CA ALA A 115 2.68 -3.41 8.82
C ALA A 115 2.13 -2.42 9.85
N PHE A 116 1.08 -2.81 10.57
CA PHE A 116 0.55 -2.00 11.68
C PHE A 116 1.23 -2.33 13.02
N LYS A 117 1.94 -3.47 13.09
CA LYS A 117 2.96 -3.75 14.12
C LYS A 117 4.17 -4.40 13.45
N LEU A 118 5.32 -3.76 13.54
CA LEU A 118 6.57 -4.28 12.99
C LEU A 118 7.56 -4.58 14.12
N ALA A 119 8.05 -5.81 14.17
CA ALA A 119 9.09 -6.24 15.10
C ALA A 119 10.49 -5.97 14.53
N GLY A 120 10.75 -4.73 14.14
CA GLY A 120 11.96 -4.35 13.43
C GLY A 120 11.86 -2.94 12.88
N LYS A 121 12.90 -2.54 12.14
CA LYS A 121 12.96 -1.24 11.49
C LYS A 121 12.60 -1.38 10.01
N LEU A 122 11.52 -0.73 9.58
CA LEU A 122 11.13 -0.72 8.18
C LEU A 122 12.25 -0.12 7.31
N VAL A 123 12.62 -0.82 6.25
CA VAL A 123 13.60 -0.37 5.25
C VAL A 123 12.90 0.09 3.98
N SER A 124 11.89 -0.65 3.53
CA SER A 124 11.07 -0.26 2.38
C SER A 124 9.75 -1.02 2.36
N ALA A 125 8.73 -0.41 1.77
CA ALA A 125 7.48 -1.06 1.41
C ALA A 125 7.03 -0.56 0.03
N ARG A 126 6.38 -1.43 -0.75
CA ARG A 126 5.83 -1.09 -2.06
C ARG A 126 4.64 -1.98 -2.36
N PHE A 127 3.55 -1.39 -2.86
CA PHE A 127 2.40 -2.13 -3.38
C PHE A 127 2.07 -1.76 -4.82
N ASP A 128 2.23 -2.71 -5.73
CA ASP A 128 1.84 -2.59 -7.14
C ASP A 128 0.35 -2.97 -7.34
N GLY A 129 -0.56 -2.21 -6.72
CA GLY A 129 -1.99 -2.55 -6.64
C GLY A 129 -2.77 -2.48 -7.96
N LEU A 130 -2.29 -1.69 -8.93
CA LEU A 130 -2.91 -1.58 -10.26
C LEU A 130 -2.36 -2.60 -11.27
N HIS A 131 -1.31 -3.34 -10.93
CA HIS A 131 -0.76 -4.39 -11.79
C HIS A 131 -1.64 -5.64 -11.75
N ASP A 132 -1.62 -6.46 -12.80
CA ASP A 132 -2.38 -7.73 -12.85
C ASP A 132 -1.86 -8.73 -11.80
N ASP A 133 -0.55 -8.69 -11.52
CA ASP A 133 0.11 -9.59 -10.55
C ASP A 133 -0.03 -9.14 -9.07
N LYS A 134 -0.60 -7.94 -8.81
CA LYS A 134 -0.74 -7.27 -7.50
C LYS A 134 0.23 -7.77 -6.44
N CYS A 135 1.37 -7.09 -6.35
CA CYS A 135 2.47 -7.51 -5.51
C CYS A 135 2.74 -6.48 -4.42
N PHE A 136 2.70 -6.91 -3.17
CA PHE A 136 3.22 -6.15 -2.04
C PHE A 136 4.55 -6.72 -1.60
N ILE A 137 5.53 -5.84 -1.44
CA ILE A 137 6.87 -6.18 -1.01
C ILE A 137 7.22 -5.30 0.18
N MET A 138 7.75 -5.91 1.23
CA MET A 138 8.24 -5.19 2.42
C MET A 138 9.60 -5.75 2.84
N ARG A 139 10.51 -4.85 3.23
CA ARG A 139 11.81 -5.18 3.82
C ARG A 139 11.95 -4.48 5.16
N PHE A 140 12.53 -5.17 6.12
CA PHE A 140 12.86 -4.60 7.42
C PHE A 140 14.14 -5.24 7.98
N GLU A 141 14.78 -4.51 8.89
CA GLU A 141 15.94 -4.97 9.63
C GLU A 141 15.55 -5.35 11.04
N GLN A 142 16.36 -6.23 11.65
CA GLN A 142 16.27 -6.49 13.08
C GLN A 142 16.36 -5.20 13.88
N ASP A 143 15.49 -5.09 14.87
CA ASP A 143 15.62 -4.09 15.92
C ASP A 143 15.97 -4.82 17.22
N PRO A 144 17.20 -4.65 17.75
CA PRO A 144 17.60 -5.24 19.02
C PRO A 144 16.71 -4.83 20.21
N ALA A 145 15.95 -3.74 20.09
CA ALA A 145 15.00 -3.30 21.11
C ALA A 145 13.62 -3.98 21.00
N ALA A 146 13.35 -4.71 19.92
CA ALA A 146 12.10 -5.43 19.74
C ALA A 146 11.97 -6.56 20.78
N LYS A 147 10.81 -6.61 21.45
CA LYS A 147 10.52 -7.62 22.49
C LYS A 147 9.95 -8.93 21.93
N THR A 148 9.81 -9.00 20.62
CA THR A 148 9.15 -10.08 19.89
C THR A 148 9.78 -10.15 18.50
N ASN A 149 9.68 -11.29 17.87
CA ASN A 149 10.01 -11.50 16.46
C ASN A 149 8.75 -11.65 15.59
N ARG A 150 7.59 -11.17 16.07
CA ARG A 150 6.31 -11.28 15.37
C ARG A 150 5.84 -9.91 14.89
N SER A 151 5.66 -9.78 13.59
CA SER A 151 5.10 -8.61 12.92
C SER A 151 3.67 -8.91 12.44
N GLU A 152 2.76 -7.93 12.53
CA GLU A 152 1.39 -8.02 12.06
C GLU A 152 1.18 -7.05 10.88
N ILE A 153 0.76 -7.62 9.75
CA ILE A 153 0.59 -6.94 8.47
C ILE A 153 -0.88 -7.04 8.07
N PHE A 154 -1.51 -5.92 7.80
CA PHE A 154 -2.85 -5.89 7.22
C PHE A 154 -2.78 -6.31 5.75
N VAL A 155 -3.67 -7.21 5.34
CA VAL A 155 -3.76 -7.74 3.97
C VAL A 155 -5.19 -7.52 3.46
N PRO A 156 -5.42 -6.57 2.53
CA PRO A 156 -6.77 -6.18 2.08
C PRO A 156 -7.42 -7.22 1.14
N LEU A 157 -7.78 -8.39 1.69
CA LEU A 157 -8.31 -9.53 0.95
C LEU A 157 -9.57 -9.17 0.16
N GLY A 158 -10.49 -8.41 0.78
CA GLY A 158 -11.76 -8.04 0.15
C GLY A 158 -11.63 -7.01 -0.98
N VAL A 159 -10.52 -6.27 -1.05
CA VAL A 159 -10.33 -5.19 -2.04
C VAL A 159 -9.40 -5.65 -3.17
N HIS A 160 -8.25 -6.23 -2.82
CA HIS A 160 -7.19 -6.52 -3.79
C HIS A 160 -6.98 -8.01 -4.05
N TYR A 161 -7.44 -8.88 -3.14
CA TYR A 161 -7.14 -10.31 -3.18
C TYR A 161 -8.37 -11.20 -2.97
N PRO A 162 -9.43 -11.06 -3.79
CA PRO A 162 -10.68 -11.80 -3.60
C PRO A 162 -10.49 -13.33 -3.72
N ARG A 163 -9.46 -13.78 -4.43
CA ARG A 163 -9.08 -15.21 -4.57
C ARG A 163 -8.04 -15.68 -3.55
N GLY A 164 -7.66 -14.81 -2.62
CA GLY A 164 -6.57 -15.03 -1.68
C GLY A 164 -5.20 -14.66 -2.23
N VAL A 165 -4.18 -15.00 -1.46
CA VAL A 165 -2.80 -14.58 -1.69
C VAL A 165 -1.83 -15.76 -1.65
N ASP A 166 -0.72 -15.59 -2.35
CA ASP A 166 0.47 -16.40 -2.17
C ASP A 166 1.50 -15.54 -1.42
N VAL A 167 2.11 -16.11 -0.38
CA VAL A 167 3.02 -15.41 0.52
C VAL A 167 4.38 -16.10 0.48
N GLU A 168 5.41 -15.32 0.25
CA GLU A 168 6.81 -15.70 0.39
C GLU A 168 7.45 -14.86 1.49
N VAL A 169 8.26 -15.50 2.34
CA VAL A 169 9.05 -14.83 3.39
C VAL A 169 10.52 -15.27 3.26
N SER A 170 11.45 -14.40 3.65
CA SER A 170 12.88 -14.68 3.62
C SER A 170 13.32 -15.84 4.50
N ASP A 171 12.63 -16.01 5.63
CA ASP A 171 13.02 -16.83 6.76
C ASP A 171 11.79 -17.08 7.65
N GLY A 172 11.96 -17.87 8.72
CA GLY A 172 10.92 -18.07 9.71
C GLY A 172 9.62 -18.67 9.14
N SER A 173 8.48 -18.15 9.60
CA SER A 173 7.15 -18.66 9.23
C SER A 173 6.09 -17.57 9.22
N TYR A 174 4.97 -17.82 8.55
CA TYR A 174 3.83 -16.91 8.55
C TYR A 174 2.50 -17.63 8.81
N GLU A 175 1.51 -16.87 9.27
CA GLU A 175 0.12 -17.31 9.42
C GLU A 175 -0.81 -16.21 8.92
N LEU A 176 -1.84 -16.57 8.15
CA LEU A 176 -2.84 -15.63 7.64
C LEU A 176 -4.21 -15.87 8.28
N ASP A 177 -4.66 -14.95 9.13
CA ASP A 177 -6.02 -14.88 9.61
C ASP A 177 -6.88 -14.13 8.58
N LYS A 178 -7.63 -14.89 7.77
CA LYS A 178 -8.46 -14.33 6.71
C LYS A 178 -9.63 -13.50 7.24
N ALA A 179 -10.17 -13.84 8.40
CA ALA A 179 -11.31 -13.13 8.98
C ALA A 179 -10.88 -11.75 9.49
N ARG A 180 -9.69 -11.66 10.08
CA ARG A 180 -9.09 -10.40 10.52
C ARG A 180 -8.32 -9.66 9.43
N GLN A 181 -8.11 -10.29 8.28
CA GLN A 181 -7.26 -9.75 7.21
C GLN A 181 -5.83 -9.43 7.71
N THR A 182 -5.29 -10.29 8.57
CA THR A 182 -3.99 -10.08 9.21
C THR A 182 -3.04 -11.22 8.91
N LEU A 183 -1.90 -10.89 8.34
CA LEU A 183 -0.77 -11.78 8.21
C LEU A 183 0.19 -11.56 9.38
N THR A 184 0.46 -12.62 10.13
CA THR A 184 1.51 -12.61 11.13
C THR A 184 2.78 -13.22 10.56
N PHE A 185 3.87 -12.47 10.55
CA PHE A 185 5.19 -12.95 10.16
C PHE A 185 6.07 -13.11 11.39
N SER A 186 6.52 -14.34 11.66
CA SER A 186 7.46 -14.68 12.75
C SER A 186 8.85 -14.92 12.16
N HIS A 187 9.72 -13.93 12.23
CA HIS A 187 11.04 -13.94 11.59
C HIS A 187 12.15 -14.56 12.48
N ASP A 188 13.27 -14.97 11.90
CA ASP A 188 14.40 -15.52 12.66
C ASP A 188 15.19 -14.39 13.33
N PRO A 189 15.29 -14.35 14.68
CA PRO A 189 16.06 -13.30 15.37
C PRO A 189 17.56 -13.26 15.02
N GLN A 190 18.12 -14.31 14.41
CA GLN A 190 19.53 -14.40 14.03
C GLN A 190 19.83 -13.82 12.64
N VAL A 191 18.80 -13.62 11.82
CA VAL A 191 18.93 -13.00 10.49
C VAL A 191 18.77 -11.49 10.64
N LEU A 192 19.67 -10.70 10.02
CA LEU A 192 19.68 -9.24 10.17
C LEU A 192 18.65 -8.52 9.27
N SER A 193 18.35 -9.09 8.10
CA SER A 193 17.49 -8.48 7.09
C SER A 193 16.40 -9.46 6.65
N HIS A 194 15.16 -8.99 6.70
CA HIS A 194 13.99 -9.78 6.39
C HIS A 194 13.22 -9.15 5.25
N TRP A 195 12.50 -10.01 4.52
CA TRP A 195 11.54 -9.55 3.53
C TRP A 195 10.32 -10.47 3.49
N LEU A 196 9.21 -9.89 3.05
CA LEU A 196 8.03 -10.65 2.66
C LEU A 196 7.50 -10.14 1.33
N CYS A 197 6.86 -11.04 0.59
CA CYS A 197 6.18 -10.77 -0.65
C CYS A 197 4.77 -11.38 -0.58
N ILE A 198 3.76 -10.56 -0.83
CA ILE A 198 2.35 -10.99 -0.91
C ILE A 198 1.91 -10.76 -2.35
N ARG A 199 1.42 -11.82 -3.00
CA ARG A 199 0.91 -11.73 -4.37
C ARG A 199 -0.51 -12.20 -4.47
N HIS A 200 -1.23 -11.63 -5.42
CA HIS A 200 -2.54 -12.12 -5.79
C HIS A 200 -2.47 -13.53 -6.39
N ARG A 201 -3.33 -14.44 -5.89
CA ARG A 201 -3.46 -15.81 -6.41
C ARG A 201 -4.26 -15.84 -7.73
N PRO A 202 -3.66 -16.26 -8.86
CA PRO A 202 -4.34 -16.26 -10.14
C PRO A 202 -5.44 -17.34 -10.19
N CYS A 203 -6.33 -17.26 -11.19
CA CYS A 203 -7.26 -18.35 -11.47
C CYS A 203 -6.45 -19.57 -11.97
N MET A 204 -6.82 -20.79 -11.58
CA MET A 204 -6.08 -22.03 -11.92
C MET A 204 -6.26 -22.48 -13.38
N ASP A 205 -6.79 -21.63 -14.27
CA ASP A 205 -7.02 -21.99 -15.67
C ASP A 205 -5.71 -21.83 -16.48
N ASN A 206 -4.97 -22.95 -16.57
CA ASN A 206 -3.98 -23.33 -17.59
C ASN A 206 -2.90 -22.30 -18.01
N ALA A 207 -1.86 -22.15 -17.19
CA ALA A 207 -0.47 -22.07 -17.63
C ALA A 207 0.49 -22.28 -16.43
N PRO A 208 1.68 -22.88 -16.62
CA PRO A 208 2.71 -22.83 -15.59
C PRO A 208 3.08 -21.37 -15.35
N SER A 209 2.95 -20.93 -14.09
CA SER A 209 3.29 -19.58 -13.66
C SER A 209 4.74 -19.24 -14.03
N SER A 210 4.94 -18.36 -15.01
CA SER A 210 6.25 -17.79 -15.34
C SER A 210 6.68 -16.69 -14.37
N ARG A 211 6.07 -16.62 -13.17
CA ARG A 211 6.34 -15.56 -12.19
C ARG A 211 7.78 -15.66 -11.71
N MET A 212 8.51 -14.55 -11.81
CA MET A 212 9.82 -14.46 -11.19
C MET A 212 9.69 -14.67 -9.68
N PRO A 213 10.55 -15.48 -9.05
CA PRO A 213 10.59 -15.65 -7.60
C PRO A 213 10.76 -14.30 -6.91
N ALA A 214 10.19 -14.13 -5.70
CA ALA A 214 10.35 -12.87 -4.96
C ALA A 214 11.83 -12.51 -4.79
N SER A 215 12.70 -13.49 -4.52
CA SER A 215 14.16 -13.31 -4.43
C SER A 215 14.79 -12.64 -5.66
N LYS A 216 14.26 -12.84 -6.87
CA LYS A 216 14.72 -12.16 -8.09
C LYS A 216 14.15 -10.76 -8.25
N LEU A 217 12.92 -10.51 -7.79
CA LEU A 217 12.34 -9.15 -7.76
C LEU A 217 13.16 -8.22 -6.86
N PHE A 218 13.70 -8.75 -5.76
CA PHE A 218 14.57 -7.98 -4.87
C PHE A 218 15.92 -7.63 -5.51
N ALA A 219 16.40 -8.44 -6.46
CA ALA A 219 17.65 -8.21 -7.17
C ALA A 219 17.53 -7.29 -8.40
N SER A 220 16.32 -7.14 -8.97
CA SER A 220 16.10 -6.44 -10.26
C SER A 220 15.55 -5.02 -10.14
N SER A 221 15.28 -4.50 -8.94
CA SER A 221 14.75 -3.14 -8.78
C SER A 221 15.86 -2.16 -8.32
N PRO A 222 16.28 -1.19 -9.16
CA PRO A 222 17.40 -0.27 -8.88
C PRO A 222 17.17 0.68 -7.68
N LEU A 223 15.98 0.64 -7.05
CA LEU A 223 15.70 1.28 -5.77
C LEU A 223 16.17 0.45 -4.55
N LEU A 224 16.72 -0.76 -4.75
CA LEU A 224 17.08 -1.72 -3.70
C LEU A 224 18.58 -1.82 -3.40
N GLU A 225 19.44 -1.15 -4.18
CA GLU A 225 20.90 -1.08 -3.94
C GLU A 225 21.31 0.06 -3.00
N ALA A 226 20.40 0.99 -2.68
CA ALA A 226 20.76 2.14 -1.86
C ALA A 226 20.75 1.80 -0.36
N ARG A 227 21.87 1.19 0.09
CA ARG A 227 22.63 1.42 1.34
C ARG A 227 23.16 0.11 1.94
N ALA A 228 24.27 -0.35 1.38
CA ALA A 228 25.43 -0.69 2.20
C ALA A 228 26.05 0.60 2.78
#